data_AF-E0UK08-F1
#
_entry.id   AF-E0UK08-F1
#
_cell.length_a   1.000
_cell.length_b   1.000
_cell.length_c   1.000
_cell.angle_alpha   90.00
_cell.angle_beta   90.00
_cell.angle_gamma   90.00
#
_symmetry.space_group_name_H-M   'P 1'
#
loop_
_entity.id
_entity.type
_entity.pdbx_description
1 polymer ?
#
loop_
_entity_poly.entity_id
_entity_poly.type
_entity_poly.pdbx_seq_one_letter_code
_entity_poly.pdbx_strand_id
1 'polypeptide(L)'
;MNDRINSGEYTLGINANETAKKSFYRVASRVNKSELLKFITELGIEIDSKLKKEELLNFICQLSSNQLIYFTEKHKNVFALYPNELEEFLGCSHNERKRWQEEGKLKIIEYREFDYGEFPVYDCLDSLLITPKTVEQWRKDYQEKVAGNRSRGAKKAQETHKLNSVKKQIFKFQYEEAITNWKSRAADAIGTLKLAYWTMYLSRLAKYFQFKAINAIKYEDVYRQKSQDYYELKNKAIAILVRSPYAELGYYIPSEPDKISYYYYWSYPNEINEERFYRIVDYRDNGKVQVEVEVNRQKNYYCLYYLCLRVTGIEETFSFHTPKDIGDKFFPPGESLPLVDHEESEGLFRFGRPLNESELVTHTEKVILKYFEESLTTFEDDFVEDSLKIK
;
A
#
# COMPACT_ATOMS: atom_id res chain seq x y z
N MET A 1 0.90 -24.50 -39.41
CA MET A 1 2.11 -23.80 -39.89
C MET A 1 2.27 -24.00 -41.40
N ASN A 2 2.11 -25.24 -41.92
CA ASN A 2 2.09 -25.52 -43.36
C ASN A 2 1.01 -24.77 -44.16
N ASP A 3 -0.17 -24.52 -43.58
CA ASP A 3 -1.25 -23.79 -44.28
C ASP A 3 -1.01 -22.30 -44.47
N ARG A 4 -0.09 -21.68 -43.71
CA ARG A 4 0.24 -20.24 -43.84
C ARG A 4 1.46 -19.98 -44.74
N ILE A 5 2.25 -21.00 -45.05
CA ILE A 5 3.36 -20.89 -46.00
C ILE A 5 2.83 -20.90 -47.45
N ASN A 6 1.69 -21.55 -47.69
CA ASN A 6 1.06 -21.67 -49.01
C ASN A 6 0.16 -20.46 -49.40
N SER A 7 -0.15 -19.52 -48.50
CA SER A 7 -1.03 -18.37 -48.79
C SER A 7 -0.34 -17.22 -49.52
N GLY A 8 0.98 -17.30 -49.78
CA GLY A 8 1.74 -16.20 -50.41
C GLY A 8 1.90 -14.95 -49.52
N GLU A 9 1.48 -15.00 -48.26
CA GLU A 9 1.58 -13.87 -47.31
C GLU A 9 2.99 -13.65 -46.75
N TYR A 10 3.91 -14.59 -46.92
CA TYR A 10 5.32 -14.40 -46.58
C TYR A 10 6.08 -13.78 -47.76
N THR A 11 5.84 -12.50 -48.02
CA THR A 11 6.84 -11.66 -48.68
C THR A 11 7.79 -11.09 -47.63
N LEU A 12 8.76 -11.91 -47.21
CA LEU A 12 10.09 -11.42 -46.83
C LEU A 12 10.88 -11.01 -48.10
N GLY A 13 10.19 -10.46 -49.11
CA GLY A 13 10.81 -9.54 -50.03
C GLY A 13 11.03 -8.30 -49.21
N ILE A 14 12.29 -7.93 -48.98
CA ILE A 14 12.67 -6.89 -48.03
C ILE A 14 12.19 -5.51 -48.52
N ASN A 15 10.90 -5.25 -48.42
CA ASN A 15 10.23 -3.94 -48.49
C ASN A 15 9.98 -3.39 -47.08
N ALA A 16 10.54 -4.05 -46.06
CA ALA A 16 10.63 -3.51 -44.72
C ALA A 16 11.53 -2.27 -44.73
N ASN A 17 11.12 -1.25 -43.97
CA ASN A 17 11.87 -0.03 -43.67
C ASN A 17 13.38 -0.33 -43.53
N GLU A 18 14.25 0.54 -44.05
CA GLU A 18 15.71 0.38 -44.01
C GLU A 18 16.24 0.00 -42.61
N THR A 19 15.57 0.49 -41.56
CA THR A 19 15.79 0.14 -40.15
C THR A 19 15.59 -1.34 -39.84
N ALA A 20 14.56 -1.99 -40.38
CA ALA A 20 14.29 -3.41 -40.19
C ALA A 20 15.32 -4.28 -40.91
N LYS A 21 15.80 -3.84 -42.09
CA LYS A 21 16.90 -4.53 -42.81
C LYS A 21 18.19 -4.49 -42.00
N LYS A 22 18.56 -3.30 -41.49
CA LYS A 22 19.74 -3.10 -40.65
C LYS A 22 19.65 -3.92 -39.36
N SER A 23 18.47 -3.96 -38.75
CA SER A 23 18.22 -4.76 -37.54
C SER A 23 18.32 -6.25 -37.81
N PHE A 24 17.75 -6.76 -38.91
CA PHE A 24 17.88 -8.17 -39.29
C PHE A 24 19.35 -8.54 -39.56
N TYR A 25 20.08 -7.72 -40.32
CA TYR A 25 21.51 -7.94 -40.56
C TYR A 25 22.32 -7.98 -39.26
N ARG A 26 22.04 -7.06 -38.32
CA ARG A 26 22.67 -7.03 -36.99
C ARG A 26 22.43 -8.33 -36.23
N VAL A 27 21.21 -8.84 -36.24
CA VAL A 27 20.85 -10.09 -35.54
C VAL A 27 21.46 -11.30 -36.24
N ALA A 28 21.40 -11.37 -37.57
CA ALA A 28 22.02 -12.42 -38.38
C ALA A 28 23.53 -12.50 -38.17
N SER A 29 24.20 -11.37 -37.91
CA SER A 29 25.64 -11.30 -37.62
C SER A 29 26.07 -12.08 -36.37
N ARG A 30 25.13 -12.53 -35.53
CA ARG A 30 25.42 -13.38 -34.36
C ARG A 30 25.68 -14.84 -34.75
N VAL A 31 25.18 -15.29 -35.89
CA VAL A 31 25.38 -16.66 -36.39
C VAL A 31 26.85 -16.84 -36.78
N ASN A 32 27.45 -17.98 -36.43
CA ASN A 32 28.87 -18.21 -36.69
C ASN A 32 29.12 -18.46 -38.18
N LYS A 33 30.32 -18.09 -38.68
CA LYS A 33 30.69 -18.29 -40.09
C LYS A 33 30.49 -19.73 -40.56
N SER A 34 30.86 -20.70 -39.71
CA SER A 34 30.69 -22.13 -39.98
C SER A 34 29.23 -22.54 -40.16
N GLU A 35 28.32 -21.96 -39.36
CA GLU A 35 26.89 -22.23 -39.44
C GLU A 35 26.26 -21.59 -40.67
N LEU A 36 26.71 -20.38 -41.04
CA LEU A 36 26.31 -19.73 -42.30
C LEU A 36 26.70 -20.58 -43.51
N LEU A 37 27.95 -21.06 -43.56
CA LEU A 37 28.43 -21.94 -44.62
C LEU A 37 27.62 -23.24 -44.68
N LYS A 38 27.42 -23.88 -43.52
CA LYS A 38 26.64 -25.11 -43.42
C LYS A 38 25.23 -24.92 -43.96
N PHE A 39 24.56 -23.83 -43.58
CA PHE A 39 23.21 -23.52 -44.06
C PHE A 39 23.17 -23.31 -45.58
N ILE A 40 24.12 -22.55 -46.14
CA ILE A 40 24.19 -22.31 -47.59
C ILE A 40 24.42 -23.63 -48.36
N THR A 41 25.29 -24.51 -47.85
CA THR A 41 25.52 -25.84 -48.43
C THR A 41 24.28 -26.72 -48.34
N GLU A 42 23.52 -26.69 -47.25
CA GLU A 42 22.26 -27.42 -47.11
C GLU A 42 21.18 -26.94 -48.09
N LEU A 43 21.24 -25.68 -48.54
CA LEU A 43 20.41 -25.17 -49.64
C LEU A 43 20.86 -25.65 -51.02
N GLY A 44 21.92 -26.45 -51.11
CA GLY A 44 22.47 -26.97 -52.37
C GLY A 44 23.30 -25.94 -53.15
N ILE A 45 23.78 -24.89 -52.47
CA ILE A 45 24.53 -23.80 -53.10
C ILE A 45 26.02 -23.99 -52.81
N GLU A 46 26.83 -24.14 -53.87
CA GLU A 46 28.28 -24.17 -53.75
C GLU A 46 28.83 -22.75 -53.55
N ILE A 47 29.57 -22.56 -52.46
CA ILE A 47 30.16 -21.27 -52.10
C ILE A 47 31.59 -21.46 -51.59
N ASP A 48 32.49 -20.51 -51.90
CA ASP A 48 33.88 -20.60 -51.44
C ASP A 48 33.94 -20.43 -49.91
N SER A 49 34.42 -21.49 -49.22
CA SER A 49 34.68 -21.49 -47.77
C SER A 49 35.60 -20.35 -47.29
N LYS A 50 36.39 -19.75 -48.19
CA LYS A 50 37.28 -18.62 -47.90
C LYS A 50 36.57 -17.27 -47.80
N LEU A 51 35.32 -17.15 -48.24
CA LEU A 51 34.54 -15.91 -48.13
C LEU A 51 34.50 -15.40 -46.68
N LYS A 52 34.58 -14.09 -46.51
CA LYS A 52 34.44 -13.44 -45.19
C LYS A 52 33.01 -13.57 -44.69
N LYS A 53 32.83 -13.50 -43.37
CA LYS A 53 31.50 -13.60 -42.73
C LYS A 53 30.52 -12.56 -43.27
N GLU A 54 30.98 -11.34 -43.54
CA GLU A 54 30.17 -10.26 -44.12
C GLU A 54 29.63 -10.60 -45.51
N GLU A 55 30.44 -11.25 -46.35
CA GLU A 55 30.04 -11.68 -47.69
C GLU A 55 28.96 -12.77 -47.61
N LEU A 56 29.08 -13.69 -46.65
CA LEU A 56 28.07 -14.70 -46.37
C LEU A 56 26.78 -14.09 -45.82
N LEU A 57 26.86 -13.10 -44.93
CA LEU A 57 25.68 -12.41 -44.40
C LEU A 57 24.94 -11.63 -45.50
N ASN A 58 25.69 -10.96 -46.38
CA ASN A 58 25.11 -10.30 -47.55
C ASN A 58 24.40 -11.29 -48.46
N PHE A 59 24.98 -12.48 -48.67
CA PHE A 59 24.35 -13.57 -49.40
C PHE A 59 23.04 -14.03 -48.74
N ILE A 60 23.06 -14.30 -47.43
CA ILE A 60 21.86 -14.70 -46.67
C ILE A 60 20.76 -13.65 -46.81
N CYS A 61 21.08 -12.37 -46.69
CA CYS A 61 20.12 -11.27 -46.85
C CYS A 61 19.53 -11.13 -48.27
N GLN A 62 20.07 -11.83 -49.26
CA GLN A 62 19.56 -11.85 -50.64
C GLN A 62 18.71 -13.10 -50.94
N LEU A 63 18.59 -14.04 -49.98
CA LEU A 63 17.78 -15.25 -50.15
C LEU A 63 16.29 -14.93 -50.28
N SER A 64 15.53 -15.88 -50.82
CA SER A 64 14.08 -15.78 -50.90
C SER A 64 13.43 -15.76 -49.52
N SER A 65 12.21 -15.24 -49.43
CA SER A 65 11.41 -15.19 -48.20
C SER A 65 11.36 -16.52 -47.44
N ASN A 66 11.11 -17.61 -48.16
CA ASN A 66 10.97 -18.94 -47.56
C ASN A 66 12.30 -19.45 -47.00
N GLN A 67 13.41 -19.16 -47.68
CA GLN A 67 14.75 -19.52 -47.21
C GLN A 67 15.16 -18.68 -45.99
N LEU A 68 14.79 -17.40 -45.96
CA LEU A 68 15.02 -16.53 -44.78
C LEU A 68 14.21 -16.97 -43.56
N ILE A 69 12.96 -17.40 -43.75
CA ILE A 69 12.14 -17.98 -42.66
C ILE A 69 12.78 -19.26 -42.14
N TYR A 70 13.16 -20.16 -43.06
CA TYR A 70 13.81 -21.41 -42.69
C TYR A 70 15.12 -21.18 -41.93
N PHE A 71 15.94 -20.22 -42.38
CA PHE A 71 17.16 -19.79 -41.70
C PHE A 71 16.86 -19.30 -40.28
N THR A 72 15.87 -18.42 -40.15
CA THR A 72 15.55 -17.79 -38.86
C THR A 72 14.96 -18.78 -37.86
N GLU A 73 14.08 -19.70 -38.30
CA GLU A 73 13.57 -20.77 -37.44
C GLU A 73 14.67 -21.75 -37.01
N LYS A 74 15.58 -22.10 -37.92
CA LYS A 74 16.72 -22.98 -37.59
C LYS A 74 17.64 -22.35 -36.53
N HIS A 75 17.76 -21.03 -36.54
CA HIS A 75 18.60 -20.27 -35.62
C HIS A 75 17.78 -19.44 -34.62
N LYS A 76 16.57 -19.89 -34.26
CA LYS A 76 15.57 -19.15 -33.47
C LYS A 76 16.13 -18.50 -32.20
N ASN A 77 16.94 -19.22 -31.42
CA ASN A 77 17.52 -18.69 -30.18
C ASN A 77 18.60 -17.62 -30.45
N VAL A 78 19.36 -17.76 -31.53
CA VAL A 78 20.37 -16.75 -31.96
C VAL A 78 19.67 -15.50 -32.49
N PHE A 79 18.54 -15.69 -33.15
CA PHE A 79 17.69 -14.62 -33.67
C PHE A 79 16.79 -13.98 -32.63
N ALA A 80 16.76 -14.45 -31.39
CA ALA A 80 15.94 -13.85 -30.36
C ALA A 80 16.34 -12.38 -30.13
N LEU A 81 15.34 -11.50 -30.12
CA LEU A 81 15.53 -10.06 -29.91
C LEU A 81 15.56 -9.75 -28.42
N TYR A 82 16.57 -9.00 -27.99
CA TYR A 82 16.57 -8.42 -26.65
C TYR A 82 15.56 -7.26 -26.54
N PRO A 83 15.11 -6.90 -25.32
CA PRO A 83 14.20 -5.79 -25.07
C PRO A 83 14.45 -4.51 -25.88
N ASN A 84 15.68 -3.99 -25.81
CA ASN A 84 16.10 -2.77 -26.49
C ASN A 84 16.09 -2.91 -28.01
N GLU A 85 16.44 -4.09 -28.52
CA GLU A 85 16.42 -4.38 -29.95
C GLU A 85 15.00 -4.47 -30.48
N LEU A 86 14.10 -5.08 -29.72
CA LEU A 86 12.69 -5.11 -30.06
C LEU A 86 12.09 -3.69 -30.04
N GLU A 87 12.45 -2.86 -29.06
CA GLU A 87 12.02 -1.46 -28.99
C GLU A 87 12.47 -0.66 -30.21
N GLU A 88 13.74 -0.81 -30.62
CA GLU A 88 14.27 -0.21 -31.84
C GLU A 88 13.57 -0.76 -33.09
N PHE A 89 13.37 -2.08 -33.14
CA PHE A 89 12.77 -2.78 -34.26
C PHE A 89 11.32 -2.33 -34.51
N LEU A 90 10.54 -2.18 -33.43
CA LEU A 90 9.14 -1.76 -33.48
C LEU A 90 8.94 -0.23 -33.42
N GLY A 91 10.01 0.53 -33.15
CA GLY A 91 9.91 1.97 -32.90
C GLY A 91 8.99 2.30 -31.71
N CYS A 92 9.09 1.53 -30.62
CA CYS A 92 8.27 1.68 -29.44
C CYS A 92 9.09 1.99 -28.19
N SER A 93 8.45 2.57 -27.17
CA SER A 93 9.11 2.80 -25.89
C SER A 93 9.09 1.56 -24.99
N HIS A 94 9.99 1.53 -24.01
CA HIS A 94 10.01 0.52 -22.94
C HIS A 94 8.65 0.25 -22.28
N ASN A 95 7.88 1.31 -22.01
CA ASN A 95 6.55 1.18 -21.39
C ASN A 95 5.54 0.56 -22.35
N GLU A 96 5.63 0.86 -23.64
CA GLU A 96 4.79 0.25 -24.66
C GLU A 96 5.10 -1.24 -24.82
N ARG A 97 6.40 -1.60 -24.91
CA ARG A 97 6.85 -2.99 -24.96
C ARG A 97 6.31 -3.78 -23.76
N LYS A 98 6.55 -3.31 -22.53
CA LYS A 98 6.08 -3.98 -21.31
C LYS A 98 4.57 -4.21 -21.32
N ARG A 99 3.80 -3.18 -21.68
CA ARG A 99 2.34 -3.29 -21.80
C ARG A 99 1.93 -4.31 -22.86
N TRP A 100 2.53 -4.28 -24.05
CA TRP A 100 2.18 -5.22 -25.12
C TRP A 100 2.58 -6.65 -24.78
N GLN A 101 3.65 -6.85 -24.00
CA GLN A 101 4.00 -8.13 -23.43
C GLN A 101 2.91 -8.64 -22.47
N GLU A 102 2.45 -7.81 -21.52
CA GLU A 102 1.36 -8.16 -20.59
C GLU A 102 0.04 -8.44 -21.33
N GLU A 103 -0.19 -7.75 -22.45
CA GLU A 103 -1.35 -7.96 -23.33
C GLU A 103 -1.21 -9.18 -24.27
N GLY A 104 -0.09 -9.92 -24.20
CA GLY A 104 0.15 -11.11 -25.03
C GLY A 104 0.38 -10.81 -26.52
N LYS A 105 0.65 -9.56 -26.87
CA LYS A 105 0.88 -9.11 -28.25
C LYS A 105 2.29 -9.39 -28.76
N LEU A 106 3.24 -9.58 -27.83
CA LEU A 106 4.63 -9.89 -28.12
C LEU A 106 4.94 -11.32 -27.73
N LYS A 107 5.47 -12.12 -28.66
CA LYS A 107 5.81 -13.52 -28.42
C LYS A 107 7.19 -13.64 -27.77
N ILE A 108 7.20 -14.10 -26.53
CA ILE A 108 8.42 -14.45 -25.79
C ILE A 108 8.85 -15.86 -26.21
N ILE A 109 10.14 -16.03 -26.51
CA ILE A 109 10.74 -17.35 -26.76
C ILE A 109 11.16 -17.97 -25.43
N GLU A 110 11.93 -17.23 -24.65
CA GLU A 110 12.50 -17.68 -23.38
C GLU A 110 12.85 -16.46 -22.53
N TYR A 111 13.27 -16.74 -21.29
CA TYR A 111 13.88 -15.77 -20.41
C TYR A 111 15.37 -16.10 -20.25
N ARG A 112 16.21 -15.06 -20.17
CA ARG A 112 17.66 -15.17 -20.02
C ARG A 112 18.13 -14.46 -18.77
N GLU A 113 19.03 -15.10 -18.03
CA GLU A 113 19.66 -14.54 -16.83
C GLU A 113 20.86 -13.64 -17.21
N PHE A 114 20.94 -12.50 -16.53
CA PHE A 114 22.04 -11.56 -16.54
C PHE A 114 22.38 -11.16 -15.10
N ASP A 115 23.51 -10.49 -14.89
CA ASP A 115 24.00 -10.06 -13.56
C ASP A 115 22.99 -9.25 -12.73
N TYR A 116 22.02 -8.63 -13.41
CA TYR A 116 21.00 -7.73 -12.85
C TYR A 116 19.57 -8.29 -12.97
N GLY A 117 19.43 -9.59 -13.28
CA GLY A 117 18.16 -10.32 -13.26
C GLY A 117 17.80 -11.03 -14.57
N GLU A 118 16.59 -11.56 -14.60
CA GLU A 118 16.06 -12.35 -15.72
C GLU A 118 15.26 -11.46 -16.69
N PHE A 119 15.51 -11.60 -18.00
CA PHE A 119 14.89 -10.78 -19.05
C PHE A 119 14.26 -11.62 -20.17
N PRO A 120 13.08 -11.23 -20.67
CA PRO A 120 12.46 -11.91 -21.81
C PRO A 120 13.22 -11.60 -23.11
N VAL A 121 13.34 -12.60 -23.97
CA VAL A 121 13.76 -12.44 -25.36
C VAL A 121 12.64 -12.84 -26.31
N TYR A 122 12.55 -12.13 -27.44
CA TYR A 122 11.36 -12.16 -28.29
C TYR A 122 11.64 -12.78 -29.65
N ASP A 123 10.61 -13.37 -30.24
CA ASP A 123 10.69 -14.00 -31.56
C ASP A 123 10.86 -12.96 -32.67
N CYS A 124 11.98 -13.03 -33.39
CA CYS A 124 12.29 -12.08 -34.46
C CYS A 124 11.33 -12.20 -35.65
N LEU A 125 10.90 -13.41 -36.01
CA LEU A 125 9.95 -13.61 -37.11
C LEU A 125 8.58 -13.06 -36.75
N ASP A 126 8.07 -13.37 -35.56
CA ASP A 126 6.80 -12.79 -35.12
C ASP A 126 6.89 -11.27 -35.03
N SER A 127 8.03 -10.73 -34.60
CA SER A 127 8.26 -9.28 -34.54
C SER A 127 8.30 -8.65 -35.93
N LEU A 128 8.89 -9.31 -36.93
CA LEU A 128 8.90 -8.88 -38.33
C LEU A 128 7.49 -8.76 -38.93
N LEU A 129 6.52 -9.55 -38.43
CA LEU A 129 5.13 -9.48 -38.85
C LEU A 129 4.37 -8.29 -38.26
N ILE A 130 4.92 -7.65 -37.22
CA ILE A 130 4.34 -6.47 -36.60
C ILE A 130 4.67 -5.24 -37.47
N THR A 131 3.68 -4.80 -38.24
CA THR A 131 3.82 -3.63 -39.11
C THR A 131 3.67 -2.31 -38.34
N PRO A 132 4.18 -1.18 -38.87
CA PRO A 132 3.92 0.14 -38.30
C PRO A 132 2.44 0.46 -38.12
N LYS A 133 1.59 -0.03 -39.04
CA LYS A 133 0.12 0.08 -38.93
C LYS A 133 -0.43 -0.69 -37.73
N THR A 134 0.14 -1.87 -37.43
CA THR A 134 -0.23 -2.68 -36.26
C THR A 134 0.15 -1.96 -34.97
N VAL A 135 1.36 -1.41 -34.91
CA VAL A 135 1.84 -0.61 -33.78
C VAL A 135 0.92 0.60 -33.55
N GLU A 136 0.58 1.34 -34.61
CA GLU A 136 -0.29 2.51 -34.50
C GLU A 136 -1.71 2.14 -34.05
N GLN A 137 -2.24 1.02 -34.55
CA GLN A 137 -3.53 0.50 -34.08
C GLN A 137 -3.48 0.17 -32.58
N TRP A 138 -2.43 -0.50 -32.10
CA TRP A 138 -2.28 -0.79 -30.68
C TRP A 138 -2.18 0.46 -29.81
N ARG A 139 -1.55 1.52 -30.31
CA ARG A 139 -1.50 2.83 -29.63
C ARG A 139 -2.89 3.46 -29.56
N LYS A 140 -3.64 3.44 -30.67
CA LYS A 140 -5.02 3.93 -30.73
C LYS A 140 -5.94 3.18 -29.77
N ASP A 141 -5.90 1.85 -29.78
CA ASP A 141 -6.69 1.00 -28.87
C ASP A 141 -6.41 1.35 -27.40
N TYR A 142 -5.12 1.56 -27.07
CA TYR A 142 -4.73 1.96 -25.73
C TYR A 142 -5.26 3.35 -25.35
N GLN A 143 -5.20 4.33 -26.27
CA GLN A 143 -5.74 5.67 -26.04
C GLN A 143 -7.26 5.64 -25.80
N GLU A 144 -8.00 4.86 -26.59
CA GLU A 144 -9.44 4.66 -26.41
C GLU A 144 -9.76 4.01 -25.07
N LYS A 145 -9.00 2.96 -24.68
CA LYS A 145 -9.11 2.31 -23.37
C LYS A 145 -8.84 3.29 -22.22
N VAL A 146 -7.80 4.13 -22.34
CA VAL A 146 -7.47 5.17 -21.35
C VAL A 146 -8.56 6.22 -21.26
N ALA A 147 -9.10 6.69 -22.38
CA ALA A 147 -10.20 7.64 -22.41
C ALA A 147 -11.47 7.06 -21.76
N GLY A 148 -11.81 5.81 -22.07
CA GLY A 148 -12.90 5.08 -21.43
C GLY A 148 -12.70 4.91 -19.92
N ASN A 149 -11.48 4.55 -19.48
CA ASN A 149 -11.13 4.46 -18.06
C ASN A 149 -11.26 5.81 -17.34
N ARG A 150 -10.79 6.89 -17.96
CA ARG A 150 -10.91 8.26 -17.42
C ARG A 150 -12.38 8.66 -17.28
N SER A 151 -13.21 8.41 -18.29
CA SER A 151 -14.65 8.68 -18.25
C SER A 151 -15.34 7.89 -17.13
N ARG A 152 -15.06 6.58 -17.01
CA ARG A 152 -15.58 5.74 -15.92
C ARG A 152 -15.11 6.22 -14.55
N GLY A 153 -13.84 6.59 -14.41
CA GLY A 153 -13.28 7.16 -13.19
C GLY A 153 -13.98 8.46 -12.79
N ALA A 154 -14.22 9.36 -13.74
CA ALA A 154 -14.94 10.61 -13.51
C ALA A 154 -16.40 10.36 -13.06
N LYS A 155 -17.12 9.44 -13.71
CA LYS A 155 -18.48 9.06 -13.30
C LYS A 155 -18.51 8.48 -11.88
N LYS A 156 -17.62 7.53 -11.57
CA LYS A 156 -17.51 6.94 -10.23
C LYS A 156 -17.16 7.98 -9.16
N ALA A 157 -16.28 8.93 -9.47
CA ALA A 157 -15.94 10.02 -8.58
C ALA A 157 -17.14 10.94 -8.32
N GLN A 158 -17.93 11.26 -9.36
CA GLN A 158 -19.15 12.04 -9.21
C GLN A 158 -20.21 11.33 -8.37
N GLU A 159 -20.42 10.04 -8.58
CA GLU A 159 -21.33 9.20 -7.77
C GLU A 159 -20.89 9.14 -6.31
N THR A 160 -19.59 8.91 -6.07
CA THR A 160 -19.00 8.89 -4.73
C THR A 160 -19.17 10.25 -4.04
N HIS A 161 -18.97 11.36 -4.76
CA HIS A 161 -19.18 12.70 -4.23
C HIS A 161 -20.64 12.93 -3.82
N LYS A 162 -21.60 12.54 -4.67
CA LYS A 162 -23.04 12.63 -4.36
C LYS A 162 -23.38 11.82 -3.10
N LEU A 163 -22.93 10.57 -3.04
CA LEU A 163 -23.16 9.70 -1.88
C LEU A 163 -22.57 10.30 -0.60
N ASN A 164 -21.34 10.81 -0.67
CA ASN A 164 -20.67 11.44 0.47
C ASN A 164 -21.37 12.73 0.92
N SER A 165 -21.93 13.51 -0.01
CA SER A 165 -22.74 14.70 0.32
C SER A 165 -24.01 14.31 1.08
N VAL A 166 -24.70 13.26 0.65
CA VAL A 166 -25.91 12.75 1.35
C VAL A 166 -25.54 12.26 2.75
N LYS A 167 -24.47 11.47 2.90
CA LYS A 167 -23.98 11.02 4.22
C LYS A 167 -23.70 12.19 5.17
N LYS A 168 -23.07 13.26 4.67
CA LYS A 168 -22.80 14.47 5.46
C LYS A 168 -24.07 15.19 5.91
N GLN A 169 -25.08 15.28 5.05
CA GLN A 169 -26.38 15.87 5.40
C GLN A 169 -27.12 15.04 6.45
N ILE A 170 -27.18 13.72 6.27
CA ILE A 170 -27.79 12.80 7.24
C ILE A 170 -27.09 12.93 8.59
N PHE A 171 -25.76 12.89 8.61
CA PHE A 171 -25.00 13.06 9.85
C PHE A 171 -25.30 14.39 10.53
N LYS A 172 -25.32 15.49 9.77
CA LYS A 172 -25.63 16.82 10.32
C LYS A 172 -27.00 16.83 11.01
N PHE A 173 -28.02 16.28 10.33
CA PHE A 173 -29.37 16.18 10.88
C PHE A 173 -29.40 15.33 12.16
N GLN A 174 -28.80 14.14 12.13
CA GLN A 174 -28.74 13.25 13.30
C GLN A 174 -28.01 13.88 14.49
N TYR A 175 -26.93 14.61 14.24
CA TYR A 175 -26.19 15.30 15.29
C TYR A 175 -26.98 16.49 15.87
N GLU A 176 -27.68 17.26 15.04
CA GLU A 176 -28.57 18.34 15.50
C GLU A 176 -29.77 17.80 16.29
N GLU A 177 -30.32 16.66 15.88
CA GLU A 177 -31.37 15.93 16.60
C GLU A 177 -30.87 15.45 17.97
N ALA A 178 -29.67 14.84 18.04
CA ALA A 178 -29.04 14.43 19.28
C ALA A 178 -28.85 15.61 20.24
N ILE A 179 -28.31 16.74 19.75
CA ILE A 179 -28.17 17.97 20.55
C ILE A 179 -29.54 18.44 21.07
N THR A 180 -30.57 18.43 20.23
CA THR A 180 -31.91 18.89 20.61
C THR A 180 -32.51 17.99 21.69
N ASN A 181 -32.35 16.68 21.55
CA ASN A 181 -32.77 15.70 22.56
C ASN A 181 -32.01 15.86 23.87
N TRP A 182 -30.69 16.08 23.82
CA TRP A 182 -29.90 16.34 25.03
C TRP A 182 -30.34 17.62 25.73
N LYS A 183 -30.52 18.71 24.99
CA LYS A 183 -30.99 19.99 25.54
C LYS A 183 -32.37 19.91 26.17
N SER A 184 -33.30 19.14 25.60
CA SER A 184 -34.66 19.03 26.13
C SER A 184 -34.74 18.22 27.42
N ARG A 185 -33.80 17.28 27.63
CA ARG A 185 -33.79 16.38 28.79
C ARG A 185 -32.81 16.79 29.89
N ALA A 186 -31.66 17.38 29.53
CA ALA A 186 -30.59 17.74 30.43
C ALA A 186 -29.79 18.94 29.87
N ALA A 187 -30.41 20.12 29.89
CA ALA A 187 -29.83 21.35 29.33
C ALA A 187 -28.50 21.74 29.99
N ASP A 188 -28.40 21.53 31.31
CA ASP A 188 -27.20 21.72 32.15
C ASP A 188 -26.06 20.76 31.80
N ALA A 189 -26.37 19.58 31.26
CA ALA A 189 -25.38 18.59 30.84
C ALA A 189 -24.84 18.79 29.42
N ILE A 190 -25.32 19.79 28.66
CA ILE A 190 -25.06 19.87 27.22
C ILE A 190 -23.58 20.04 26.87
N GLY A 191 -22.85 20.86 27.64
CA GLY A 191 -21.40 21.03 27.47
C GLY A 191 -20.66 19.71 27.70
N THR A 192 -21.03 18.98 28.78
CA THR A 192 -20.47 17.66 29.12
C THR A 192 -20.71 16.65 27.99
N LEU A 193 -21.95 16.51 27.52
CA LEU A 193 -22.33 15.53 26.50
C LEU A 193 -21.64 15.80 25.16
N LYS A 194 -21.59 17.07 24.73
CA LYS A 194 -20.89 17.46 23.50
C LYS A 194 -19.39 17.17 23.57
N LEU A 195 -18.73 17.60 24.65
CA LEU A 195 -17.30 17.38 24.82
C LEU A 195 -16.98 15.88 24.89
N ALA A 196 -17.79 15.10 25.60
CA ALA A 196 -17.66 13.65 25.66
C ALA A 196 -17.78 12.99 24.28
N TYR A 197 -18.82 13.35 23.52
CA TYR A 197 -19.07 12.84 22.18
C TYR A 197 -17.87 13.08 21.25
N TRP A 198 -17.36 14.31 21.19
CA TRP A 198 -16.23 14.63 20.32
C TRP A 198 -14.89 14.10 20.83
N THR A 199 -14.72 13.97 22.15
CA THR A 199 -13.55 13.30 22.74
C THR A 199 -13.50 11.82 22.36
N MET A 200 -14.65 11.14 22.30
CA MET A 200 -14.73 9.78 21.80
C MET A 200 -14.23 9.71 20.35
N TYR A 201 -14.75 10.54 19.45
CA TYR A 201 -14.31 10.55 18.05
C TYR A 201 -12.83 10.93 17.88
N LEU A 202 -12.33 11.86 18.70
CA LEU A 202 -10.92 12.23 18.73
C LEU A 202 -10.02 11.06 19.16
N SER A 203 -10.42 10.29 20.19
CA SER A 203 -9.73 9.07 20.59
C SER A 203 -9.69 8.03 19.46
N ARG A 204 -10.80 7.89 18.71
CA ARG A 204 -10.88 6.96 17.57
C ARG A 204 -10.05 7.44 16.38
N LEU A 205 -9.93 8.76 16.17
CA LEU A 205 -9.03 9.36 15.18
C LEU A 205 -7.56 9.13 15.54
N ALA A 206 -7.19 9.31 16.81
CA ALA A 206 -5.84 9.00 17.31
C ALA A 206 -5.46 7.54 17.01
N LYS A 207 -6.40 6.61 17.24
CA LYS A 207 -6.23 5.18 16.95
C LYS A 207 -6.13 4.89 15.45
N TYR A 208 -6.91 5.57 14.61
CA TYR A 208 -6.79 5.47 13.14
C TYR A 208 -5.38 5.84 12.67
N PHE A 209 -4.82 6.95 13.17
CA PHE A 209 -3.46 7.35 12.82
C PHE A 209 -2.38 6.43 13.39
N GLN A 210 -2.59 5.84 14.58
CA GLN A 210 -1.70 4.81 15.12
C GLN A 210 -1.60 3.61 14.16
N PHE A 211 -2.73 3.08 13.69
CA PHE A 211 -2.72 1.98 12.72
C PHE A 211 -2.15 2.38 11.37
N LYS A 212 -2.39 3.62 10.92
CA LYS A 212 -1.78 4.12 9.70
C LYS A 212 -0.26 4.23 9.80
N ALA A 213 0.27 4.63 10.95
CA ALA A 213 1.71 4.69 11.18
C ALA A 213 2.35 3.30 11.04
N ILE A 214 1.78 2.28 11.69
CA ILE A 214 2.28 0.89 11.65
C ILE A 214 2.39 0.35 10.22
N ASN A 215 1.47 0.76 9.32
CA ASN A 215 1.41 0.26 7.95
C ASN A 215 2.09 1.19 6.92
N ALA A 216 2.62 2.35 7.34
CA ALA A 216 3.17 3.34 6.42
C ALA A 216 4.66 3.11 6.17
N ILE A 217 5.06 3.14 4.88
CA ILE A 217 6.49 3.08 4.50
C ILE A 217 7.13 4.49 4.50
N LYS A 218 6.39 5.50 4.04
CA LYS A 218 6.93 6.86 3.80
C LYS A 218 6.49 7.90 4.83
N TYR A 219 5.33 7.73 5.44
CA TYR A 219 4.67 8.74 6.27
C TYR A 219 4.46 8.29 7.72
N GLU A 220 5.26 7.33 8.18
CA GLU A 220 5.16 6.76 9.53
C GLU A 220 5.23 7.86 10.60
N ASP A 221 6.28 8.69 10.57
CA ASP A 221 6.50 9.74 11.58
C ASP A 221 5.35 10.76 11.63
N VAL A 222 4.84 11.14 10.47
CA VAL A 222 3.71 12.09 10.38
C VAL A 222 2.45 11.50 11.04
N TYR A 223 2.17 10.22 10.79
CA TYR A 223 1.02 9.55 11.39
C TYR A 223 1.22 9.27 12.88
N ARG A 224 2.46 8.96 13.29
CA ARG A 224 2.83 8.79 14.70
C ARG A 224 2.64 10.08 15.48
N GLN A 225 3.12 11.21 14.94
CA GLN A 225 2.94 12.52 15.55
C GLN A 225 1.46 12.88 15.69
N LYS A 226 0.67 12.74 14.62
CA LYS A 226 -0.79 12.97 14.69
C LYS A 226 -1.48 12.12 15.75
N SER A 227 -1.12 10.84 15.83
CA SER A 227 -1.67 9.94 16.84
C SER A 227 -1.38 10.45 18.25
N GLN A 228 -0.14 10.88 18.51
CA GLN A 228 0.25 11.47 19.78
C GLN A 228 -0.52 12.76 20.07
N ASP A 229 -0.55 13.72 19.15
CA ASP A 229 -1.24 15.01 19.32
C ASP A 229 -2.72 14.81 19.70
N TYR A 230 -3.41 13.86 19.05
CA TYR A 230 -4.81 13.60 19.35
C TYR A 230 -5.02 12.84 20.66
N TYR A 231 -4.09 11.97 21.07
CA TYR A 231 -4.14 11.38 22.41
C TYR A 231 -3.89 12.43 23.48
N GLU A 232 -3.01 13.40 23.25
CA GLU A 232 -2.79 14.52 24.17
C GLU A 232 -4.05 15.38 24.31
N LEU A 233 -4.71 15.73 23.21
CA LEU A 233 -5.99 16.45 23.24
C LEU A 233 -7.10 15.64 23.95
N LYS A 234 -7.20 14.33 23.70
CA LYS A 234 -8.11 13.42 24.43
C LYS A 234 -7.85 13.49 25.93
N ASN A 235 -6.59 13.39 26.35
CA ASN A 235 -6.22 13.41 27.76
C ASN A 235 -6.55 14.75 28.43
N LYS A 236 -6.34 15.87 27.72
CA LYS A 236 -6.76 17.20 28.19
C LYS A 236 -8.26 17.28 28.43
N ALA A 237 -9.08 16.81 27.49
CA ALA A 237 -10.52 16.79 27.65
C ALA A 237 -10.97 15.90 28.82
N ILE A 238 -10.37 14.71 28.98
CA ILE A 238 -10.67 13.82 30.10
C ILE A 238 -10.34 14.45 31.46
N ALA A 239 -9.21 15.15 31.57
CA ALA A 239 -8.80 15.84 32.79
C ALA A 239 -9.77 16.97 33.21
N ILE A 240 -10.57 17.48 32.26
CA ILE A 240 -11.58 18.51 32.49
C ILE A 240 -12.96 17.86 32.72
N LEU A 241 -13.34 16.88 31.89
CA LEU A 241 -14.61 16.15 31.97
C LEU A 241 -14.85 15.49 33.33
N VAL A 242 -13.80 15.06 34.03
CA VAL A 242 -13.92 14.49 35.40
C VAL A 242 -14.49 15.47 36.43
N ARG A 243 -14.44 16.78 36.15
CA ARG A 243 -15.01 17.83 37.02
C ARG A 243 -16.51 17.96 36.85
N SER A 244 -17.08 17.31 35.84
CA SER A 244 -18.51 17.30 35.59
C SER A 244 -19.27 16.61 36.73
N PRO A 245 -20.45 17.12 37.15
CA PRO A 245 -21.27 16.43 38.16
C PRO A 245 -21.83 15.10 37.65
N TYR A 246 -21.73 14.83 36.35
CA TYR A 246 -22.16 13.57 35.73
C TYR A 246 -21.02 12.55 35.58
N ALA A 247 -19.83 12.85 36.12
CA ALA A 247 -18.66 12.00 36.05
C ALA A 247 -18.60 10.98 37.20
N GLU A 248 -18.44 9.73 36.83
CA GLU A 248 -18.13 8.61 37.71
C GLU A 248 -16.70 8.16 37.39
N LEU A 249 -15.79 8.28 38.36
CA LEU A 249 -14.40 7.86 38.22
C LEU A 249 -14.17 6.58 39.02
N GLY A 250 -13.68 5.55 38.35
CA GLY A 250 -13.29 4.27 38.94
C GLY A 250 -11.87 3.87 38.55
N TYR A 251 -11.39 2.79 39.16
CA TYR A 251 -10.07 2.23 38.88
C TYR A 251 -10.16 0.74 38.57
N TYR A 252 -9.59 0.36 37.42
CA TYR A 252 -9.53 -1.02 36.98
C TYR A 252 -8.13 -1.59 37.25
N ILE A 253 -8.10 -2.75 37.90
CA ILE A 253 -6.90 -3.54 38.16
C ILE A 253 -7.13 -4.93 37.56
N PRO A 254 -6.41 -5.33 36.50
CA PRO A 254 -6.52 -6.69 35.97
C PRO A 254 -5.85 -7.68 36.93
N SER A 255 -6.13 -8.97 36.74
CA SER A 255 -5.47 -10.07 37.46
C SER A 255 -3.94 -10.03 37.33
N GLU A 256 -3.43 -9.62 36.17
CA GLU A 256 -2.02 -9.41 35.88
C GLU A 256 -1.74 -7.92 35.60
N PRO A 257 -1.55 -7.09 36.64
CA PRO A 257 -1.39 -5.65 36.49
C PRO A 257 -0.04 -5.23 35.91
N ASP A 258 0.96 -6.09 35.98
CA ASP A 258 2.34 -5.75 35.64
C ASP A 258 2.72 -6.20 34.23
N LYS A 259 3.52 -5.40 33.54
CA LYS A 259 4.16 -5.83 32.29
C LYS A 259 5.53 -6.40 32.58
N ILE A 260 5.75 -7.63 32.12
CA ILE A 260 7.04 -8.31 32.20
C ILE A 260 7.61 -8.39 30.78
N SER A 261 8.70 -7.69 30.53
CA SER A 261 9.45 -7.76 29.26
C SER A 261 10.71 -8.60 29.47
N TYR A 262 10.92 -9.57 28.60
CA TYR A 262 12.13 -10.40 28.57
C TYR A 262 13.00 -9.95 27.41
N TYR A 263 14.20 -9.47 27.70
CA TYR A 263 15.21 -9.14 26.69
C TYR A 263 16.23 -10.26 26.64
N TYR A 264 16.37 -10.86 25.45
CA TYR A 264 17.29 -11.95 25.20
C TYR A 264 18.54 -11.40 24.52
N TYR A 265 19.66 -11.42 25.22
CA TYR A 265 20.95 -11.09 24.62
C TYR A 265 21.60 -12.39 24.12
N TRP A 266 21.84 -12.43 22.82
CA TRP A 266 22.56 -13.51 22.18
C TRP A 266 24.01 -13.06 22.05
N SER A 267 24.88 -13.56 22.91
CA SER A 267 26.32 -13.45 22.69
C SER A 267 26.74 -14.59 21.77
N TYR A 268 27.00 -14.27 20.50
CA TYR A 268 27.69 -15.21 19.62
C TYR A 268 29.17 -15.19 20.02
N PRO A 269 29.76 -16.34 20.40
CA PRO A 269 31.20 -16.42 20.58
C PRO A 269 31.87 -16.30 19.22
N ASN A 270 32.31 -15.08 18.91
CA ASN A 270 33.17 -14.66 17.80
C ASN A 270 32.55 -14.63 16.39
N GLU A 271 32.74 -13.47 15.76
CA GLU A 271 32.73 -13.18 14.31
C GLU A 271 31.45 -13.46 13.50
N ILE A 272 30.55 -12.48 13.37
CA ILE A 272 29.78 -12.31 12.13
C ILE A 272 29.62 -10.82 11.77
N ASN A 273 30.06 -10.50 10.54
CA ASN A 273 29.94 -9.25 9.81
C ASN A 273 28.50 -8.69 9.73
N GLU A 274 28.39 -7.36 9.70
CA GLU A 274 27.19 -6.51 9.86
C GLU A 274 26.05 -6.65 8.82
N GLU A 275 26.04 -7.64 7.91
CA GLU A 275 25.18 -7.54 6.71
C GLU A 275 23.86 -8.37 6.65
N ARG A 276 23.45 -9.12 7.68
CA ARG A 276 22.18 -9.89 7.58
C ARG A 276 21.37 -9.95 8.87
N PHE A 277 20.55 -8.92 9.09
CA PHE A 277 19.51 -8.88 10.14
C PHE A 277 18.09 -9.10 9.60
N TYR A 278 17.89 -10.05 8.68
CA TYR A 278 16.54 -10.49 8.33
C TYR A 278 16.49 -12.02 8.16
N ARG A 279 15.60 -12.65 8.95
CA ARG A 279 15.34 -14.09 9.16
C ARG A 279 16.25 -14.81 10.16
N ILE A 280 15.75 -14.94 11.38
CA ILE A 280 16.15 -16.00 12.33
C ILE A 280 14.92 -16.91 12.48
N VAL A 281 14.93 -18.02 11.74
CA VAL A 281 14.10 -19.20 11.98
C VAL A 281 15.07 -20.37 12.08
N ASP A 282 14.99 -21.08 13.21
CA ASP A 282 15.61 -22.36 13.56
C ASP A 282 17.13 -22.53 13.33
N TYR A 283 17.90 -22.24 14.38
CA TYR A 283 19.15 -22.94 14.66
C TYR A 283 19.04 -23.66 16.00
N ARG A 284 18.48 -24.87 15.97
CA ARG A 284 18.74 -25.91 16.98
C ARG A 284 19.74 -26.90 16.39
N ASP A 285 21.02 -26.55 16.42
CA ASP A 285 22.09 -27.52 16.58
C ASP A 285 23.43 -26.81 16.79
N ASN A 286 24.18 -27.29 17.77
CA ASN A 286 25.61 -27.06 17.98
C ASN A 286 26.09 -25.72 18.55
N GLY A 287 25.80 -25.48 19.84
CA GLY A 287 26.62 -24.59 20.66
C GLY A 287 25.82 -24.00 21.81
N LYS A 288 26.33 -24.12 23.04
CA LYS A 288 25.70 -23.51 24.22
C LYS A 288 25.74 -21.99 24.08
N VAL A 289 24.67 -21.39 23.55
CA VAL A 289 24.46 -19.94 23.63
C VAL A 289 24.19 -19.61 25.09
N GLN A 290 25.02 -18.75 25.68
CA GLN A 290 24.64 -18.09 26.93
C GLN A 290 23.58 -17.05 26.60
N VAL A 291 22.35 -17.35 27.01
CA VAL A 291 21.24 -16.42 26.94
C VAL A 291 21.24 -15.65 28.26
N GLU A 292 21.73 -14.41 28.23
CA GLU A 292 21.45 -13.48 29.33
C GLU A 292 20.02 -12.96 29.13
N VAL A 293 19.19 -13.14 30.15
CA VAL A 293 17.82 -12.66 30.17
C VAL A 293 17.76 -11.45 31.10
N GLU A 294 17.60 -10.27 30.55
CA GLU A 294 17.18 -9.12 31.35
C GLU A 294 15.66 -9.13 31.46
N VAL A 295 15.17 -9.17 32.70
CA VAL A 295 13.73 -9.10 33.00
C VAL A 295 13.41 -7.70 33.47
N ASN A 296 12.66 -6.94 32.67
CA ASN A 296 12.14 -5.65 33.04
C ASN A 296 10.67 -5.78 33.45
N ARG A 297 10.36 -5.47 34.72
CA ARG A 297 8.99 -5.47 35.25
C ARG A 297 8.51 -4.04 35.47
N GLN A 298 7.49 -3.65 34.72
CA GLN A 298 6.76 -2.39 34.92
C GLN A 298 5.52 -2.66 35.74
N LYS A 299 5.51 -2.19 37.00
CA LYS A 299 4.39 -2.39 37.93
C LYS A 299 3.15 -1.61 37.48
N ASN A 300 1.98 -2.21 37.64
CA ASN A 300 0.66 -1.62 37.37
C ASN A 300 0.50 -1.04 35.95
N TYR A 301 1.29 -1.55 34.99
CA TYR A 301 1.26 -1.12 33.59
C TYR A 301 -0.11 -1.31 32.93
N TYR A 302 -0.84 -2.36 33.31
CA TYR A 302 -2.15 -2.68 32.76
C TYR A 302 -3.33 -2.08 33.57
N CYS A 303 -3.05 -1.37 34.67
CA CYS A 303 -4.10 -0.68 35.43
C CYS A 303 -4.59 0.57 34.68
N LEU A 304 -5.90 0.82 34.72
CA LEU A 304 -6.54 1.92 34.00
C LEU A 304 -7.44 2.71 34.94
N TYR A 305 -7.45 4.04 34.76
CA TYR A 305 -8.55 4.87 35.20
C TYR A 305 -9.73 4.70 34.26
N TYR A 306 -10.92 4.61 34.84
CA TYR A 306 -12.18 4.51 34.12
C TYR A 306 -13.04 5.74 34.44
N LEU A 307 -13.20 6.63 33.46
CA LEU A 307 -14.13 7.76 33.55
C LEU A 307 -15.40 7.41 32.79
N CYS A 308 -16.55 7.39 33.47
CA CYS A 308 -17.86 7.20 32.87
C CYS A 308 -18.69 8.48 33.05
N LEU A 309 -19.32 8.96 31.98
CA LEU A 309 -20.24 10.09 32.02
C LEU A 309 -21.65 9.55 31.80
N ARG A 310 -22.48 9.71 32.82
CA ARG A 310 -23.87 9.22 32.85
C ARG A 310 -24.80 10.35 33.27
N VAL A 311 -25.70 10.74 32.38
CA VAL A 311 -26.68 11.80 32.62
C VAL A 311 -28.06 11.18 32.75
N THR A 312 -28.74 11.42 33.85
CA THR A 312 -30.10 10.92 34.07
C THR A 312 -31.04 11.37 32.95
N GLY A 313 -31.76 10.43 32.34
CA GLY A 313 -32.70 10.70 31.25
C GLY A 313 -32.09 10.72 29.83
N ILE A 314 -30.77 10.63 29.72
CA ILE A 314 -30.04 10.42 28.47
C ILE A 314 -29.64 8.94 28.39
N GLU A 315 -29.90 8.30 27.24
CA GLU A 315 -29.56 6.89 27.05
C GLU A 315 -28.07 6.70 26.76
N GLU A 316 -27.47 7.65 26.06
CA GLU A 316 -26.06 7.62 25.72
C GLU A 316 -25.17 7.73 26.97
N THR A 317 -24.24 6.79 27.09
CA THR A 317 -23.17 6.80 28.09
C THR A 317 -21.84 6.92 27.37
N PHE A 318 -20.96 7.77 27.87
CA PHE A 318 -19.61 7.91 27.34
C PHE A 318 -18.61 7.42 28.37
N SER A 319 -17.69 6.55 27.96
CA SER A 319 -16.65 6.05 28.84
C SER A 319 -15.27 6.18 28.22
N PHE A 320 -14.29 6.45 29.08
CA PHE A 320 -12.91 6.66 28.70
C PHE A 320 -11.98 5.89 29.62
N HIS A 321 -11.03 5.21 28.98
CA HIS A 321 -9.93 4.56 29.67
C HIS A 321 -8.68 5.41 29.53
N THR A 322 -7.99 5.61 30.66
CA THR A 322 -6.73 6.33 30.75
C THR A 322 -5.71 5.44 31.46
N PRO A 323 -4.59 5.09 30.81
CA PRO A 323 -3.49 4.38 31.45
C PRO A 323 -3.04 5.04 32.75
N LYS A 324 -2.69 4.23 33.76
CA LYS A 324 -2.30 4.73 35.09
C LYS A 324 -1.24 5.84 35.03
N ASP A 325 -0.16 5.62 34.28
CA ASP A 325 0.97 6.55 34.11
C ASP A 325 0.57 7.91 33.52
N ILE A 326 -0.53 7.96 32.75
CA ILE A 326 -1.11 9.18 32.23
C ILE A 326 -2.07 9.78 33.26
N GLY A 327 -2.98 8.97 33.82
CA GLY A 327 -4.04 9.42 34.73
C GLY A 327 -3.51 9.93 36.06
N ASP A 328 -2.42 9.36 36.59
CA ASP A 328 -1.75 9.79 37.82
C ASP A 328 -1.36 11.28 37.79
N LYS A 329 -1.27 11.90 36.61
CA LYS A 329 -0.92 13.31 36.44
C LYS A 329 -2.07 14.27 36.79
N PHE A 330 -3.32 13.82 36.78
CA PHE A 330 -4.49 14.68 36.94
C PHE A 330 -5.70 14.04 37.64
N PHE A 331 -5.66 12.75 37.95
CA PHE A 331 -6.65 12.06 38.77
C PHE A 331 -6.13 11.79 40.19
N PRO A 332 -7.03 11.55 41.17
CA PRO A 332 -6.65 11.00 42.45
C PRO A 332 -5.90 9.67 42.31
N PRO A 333 -5.14 9.22 43.33
CA PRO A 333 -4.51 7.90 43.31
C PRO A 333 -5.55 6.80 43.04
N GLY A 334 -5.25 5.89 42.11
CA GLY A 334 -6.19 4.84 41.68
C GLY A 334 -6.72 3.99 42.84
N GLU A 335 -5.87 3.74 43.83
CA GLU A 335 -6.20 2.97 45.04
C GLU A 335 -7.22 3.67 45.95
N SER A 336 -7.46 4.98 45.75
CA SER A 336 -8.47 5.75 46.48
C SER A 336 -9.85 5.73 45.81
N LEU A 337 -9.96 5.17 44.61
CA LEU A 337 -11.17 5.17 43.81
C LEU A 337 -11.92 3.82 43.94
N PRO A 338 -13.25 3.80 43.67
CA PRO A 338 -13.99 2.56 43.55
C PRO A 338 -13.37 1.64 42.51
N LEU A 339 -13.18 0.37 42.87
CA LEU A 339 -12.76 -0.65 41.91
C LEU A 339 -13.90 -0.94 40.96
N VAL A 340 -13.57 -1.00 39.66
CA VAL A 340 -14.54 -1.37 38.62
C VAL A 340 -14.12 -2.69 37.99
N ASP A 341 -15.07 -3.60 37.88
CA ASP A 341 -14.91 -4.80 37.07
C ASP A 341 -15.24 -4.46 35.62
N HIS A 342 -14.33 -4.83 34.71
CA HIS A 342 -14.52 -4.67 33.29
C HIS A 342 -14.17 -5.97 32.58
N GLU A 343 -15.14 -6.50 31.84
CA GLU A 343 -14.88 -7.55 30.87
C GLU A 343 -14.43 -6.93 29.55
N GLU A 344 -13.36 -7.48 28.97
CA GLU A 344 -12.84 -7.03 27.70
C GLU A 344 -13.81 -7.38 26.56
N SER A 345 -14.65 -6.42 26.16
CA SER A 345 -15.41 -6.55 24.92
C SER A 345 -14.51 -6.21 23.71
N GLU A 346 -14.28 -7.18 22.84
CA GLU A 346 -13.63 -7.04 21.52
C GLU A 346 -12.14 -6.62 21.51
N GLY A 347 -11.33 -6.93 22.52
CA GLY A 347 -9.90 -6.60 22.50
C GLY A 347 -9.59 -5.10 22.60
N LEU A 348 -10.57 -4.31 23.06
CA LEU A 348 -10.60 -2.85 22.99
C LEU A 348 -10.08 -2.14 24.24
N PHE A 349 -9.61 -2.89 25.23
CA PHE A 349 -9.44 -2.43 26.61
C PHE A 349 -8.58 -1.17 26.76
N ARG A 350 -7.64 -0.94 25.84
CA ARG A 350 -6.70 0.20 25.93
C ARG A 350 -6.97 1.34 24.95
N PHE A 351 -7.66 1.11 23.83
CA PHE A 351 -7.52 2.04 22.70
C PHE A 351 -8.77 2.30 21.86
N GLY A 352 -9.90 1.66 22.15
CA GLY A 352 -11.12 1.85 21.34
C GLY A 352 -10.95 1.43 19.87
N ARG A 353 -12.05 1.46 19.10
CA ARG A 353 -12.03 1.07 17.68
C ARG A 353 -11.60 2.27 16.82
N PRO A 354 -10.68 2.10 15.83
CA PRO A 354 -10.32 3.20 14.94
C PRO A 354 -11.55 3.67 14.14
N LEU A 355 -11.48 4.90 13.60
CA LEU A 355 -12.42 5.32 12.57
C LEU A 355 -12.22 4.48 11.32
N ASN A 356 -13.31 4.02 10.72
CA ASN A 356 -13.26 3.39 9.42
C ASN A 356 -13.40 4.42 8.28
N GLU A 357 -13.09 4.02 7.06
CA GLU A 357 -13.14 4.90 5.87
C GLU A 357 -14.55 5.47 5.62
N SER A 358 -15.61 4.76 6.02
CA SER A 358 -16.97 5.26 5.85
C SER A 358 -17.33 6.36 6.85
N GLU A 359 -16.82 6.27 8.08
CA GLU A 359 -17.00 7.27 9.13
C GLU A 359 -16.18 8.53 8.85
N LEU A 360 -14.99 8.39 8.25
CA LEU A 360 -14.14 9.51 7.85
C LEU A 360 -14.78 10.43 6.80
N VAL A 361 -15.85 9.98 6.13
CA VAL A 361 -16.65 10.84 5.22
C VAL A 361 -17.33 11.97 5.99
N THR A 362 -17.85 11.68 7.18
CA THR A 362 -18.62 12.63 8.01
C THR A 362 -17.78 13.17 9.16
N HIS A 363 -16.92 12.34 9.75
CA HIS A 363 -16.00 12.66 10.84
C HIS A 363 -14.58 12.85 10.30
N THR A 364 -14.41 13.79 9.37
CA THR A 364 -13.08 14.17 8.90
C THR A 364 -12.26 14.77 10.06
N GLU A 365 -10.93 14.70 9.98
CA GLU A 365 -10.02 15.33 10.95
C GLU A 365 -10.41 16.78 11.26
N LYS A 366 -10.65 17.59 10.22
CA LYS A 366 -11.06 18.99 10.35
C LYS A 366 -12.39 19.15 11.10
N VAL A 367 -13.36 18.27 10.86
CA VAL A 367 -14.67 18.32 11.50
C VAL A 367 -14.56 17.95 12.97
N ILE A 368 -13.83 16.87 13.28
CA ILE A 368 -13.62 16.42 14.67
C ILE A 368 -12.93 17.52 15.47
N LEU A 369 -11.82 18.08 14.97
CA LEU A 369 -11.08 19.12 15.68
C LEU A 369 -11.92 20.38 15.91
N LYS A 370 -12.64 20.83 14.87
CA LYS A 370 -13.53 21.99 14.98
C LYS A 370 -14.57 21.81 16.09
N TYR A 371 -15.33 20.71 16.05
CA TYR A 371 -16.40 20.50 17.02
C TYR A 371 -15.86 20.14 18.42
N PHE A 372 -14.70 19.50 18.50
CA PHE A 372 -14.00 19.27 19.76
C PHE A 372 -13.63 20.60 20.43
N GLU A 373 -12.99 21.51 19.69
CA GLU A 373 -12.62 22.84 20.19
C GLU A 373 -13.85 23.65 20.61
N GLU A 374 -14.90 23.70 19.78
CA GLU A 374 -16.16 24.37 20.12
C GLU A 374 -16.80 23.78 21.39
N SER A 375 -16.76 22.46 21.56
CA SER A 375 -17.32 21.78 22.73
C SER A 375 -16.48 21.97 23.98
N LEU A 376 -15.16 22.05 23.83
CA LEU A 376 -14.23 22.34 24.93
C LEU A 376 -14.46 23.74 25.48
N THR A 377 -14.55 24.76 24.61
CA THR A 377 -14.87 26.12 25.03
C THR A 377 -16.25 26.20 25.69
N THR A 378 -17.27 25.55 25.09
CA THR A 378 -18.62 25.52 25.69
C THR A 378 -18.59 24.95 27.12
N PHE A 379 -17.88 23.83 27.31
CA PHE A 379 -17.75 23.22 28.63
C PHE A 379 -17.02 24.14 29.61
N GLU A 380 -15.92 24.76 29.20
CA GLU A 380 -15.16 25.65 30.08
C GLU A 380 -15.99 26.87 30.51
N ASP A 381 -16.76 27.47 29.60
CA ASP A 381 -17.65 28.59 29.90
C ASP A 381 -18.74 28.18 30.92
N ASP A 382 -19.37 27.01 30.72
CA ASP A 382 -20.41 26.49 31.62
C ASP A 382 -19.87 26.29 33.06
N PHE A 383 -18.61 25.85 33.22
CA PHE A 383 -18.03 25.54 34.52
C PHE A 383 -17.26 26.69 35.18
N VAL A 384 -16.81 27.69 34.43
CA VAL A 384 -16.21 28.91 35.00
C VAL A 384 -17.29 29.74 35.73
N GLU A 385 -18.51 29.83 35.18
CA GLU A 385 -19.60 30.56 35.83
C GLU A 385 -20.03 29.95 37.18
N ASP A 386 -20.05 28.63 37.30
CA ASP A 386 -20.47 27.96 38.54
C ASP A 386 -19.42 28.06 39.65
N SER A 387 -18.12 28.13 39.29
CA SER A 387 -17.04 28.40 40.26
C SER A 387 -17.08 29.81 40.88
N LEU A 388 -17.79 30.75 40.24
CA LEU A 388 -18.00 32.12 40.73
C LEU A 388 -19.30 32.29 41.53
N LYS A 389 -20.25 31.35 41.42
CA LYS A 389 -21.50 31.34 42.20
C LYS A 389 -21.35 30.62 43.54
N ILE A 390 -20.24 29.91 43.76
CA ILE A 390 -19.84 29.35 45.05
C ILE A 390 -18.79 30.28 45.68
N LYS A 391 -19.22 31.47 46.13
CA LYS A 391 -18.48 32.30 47.09
C LYS A 391 -19.42 32.88 48.13
#